data_AF-A0A7W9BQ31-F1
#
_entry.id   AF-A0A7W9BQ31-F1
#
_cell.length_a   1.000
_cell.length_b   1.000
_cell.length_c   1.000
_cell.angle_alpha   90.00
_cell.angle_beta   90.00
_cell.angle_gamma   90.00
#
_symmetry.space_group_name_H-M   'P 1'
#
loop_
_entity.id
_entity.type
_entity.pdbx_description
1 polymer ?
#
loop_
_entity_poly.entity_id
_entity_poly.type
_entity_poly.pdbx_seq_one_letter_code
_entity_poly.pdbx_strand_id
1 'polypeptide(L)'
;MDIKQLRGTVGAALAEAGLTKQSLFPKGDKVWQLSRPEVVPYFSPSPYRRTWGFVYCGVLGLEIPALRTWLLKHKPGDEAGIFRGAFTGYFSTNDELLRGFMVEHGLPVPAELWAGLIVDRLAAVPFTVEELLFQYRSNRQRLGWFAHLHDRHAWDFLLAWSKDPDPALHVPKMAPDGRIA
;
A
#
# COMPACT_ATOMS: atom_id res chain seq x y z
N MET A 1 -1.96 -24.40 15.09
CA MET A 1 -2.31 -23.75 13.81
C MET A 1 -1.04 -23.57 12.99
N ASP A 2 -1.08 -23.84 11.68
CA ASP A 2 0.04 -23.60 10.77
C ASP A 2 -0.08 -22.27 9.98
N ILE A 3 0.95 -21.90 9.19
CA ILE A 3 0.96 -20.66 8.40
C ILE A 3 -0.12 -20.63 7.30
N LYS A 4 -0.59 -21.78 6.82
CA LYS A 4 -1.63 -21.84 5.78
C LYS A 4 -2.98 -21.54 6.40
N GLN A 5 -3.29 -22.16 7.54
CA GLN A 5 -4.48 -21.88 8.35
C GLN A 5 -4.52 -20.41 8.75
N LEU A 6 -3.38 -19.86 9.20
CA LEU A 6 -3.22 -18.44 9.51
C LEU A 6 -3.69 -17.52 8.38
N ARG A 7 -3.13 -17.74 7.19
CA ARG A 7 -3.42 -16.95 5.99
C ARG A 7 -4.87 -17.11 5.57
N GLY A 8 -5.45 -18.30 5.75
CA GLY A 8 -6.86 -18.58 5.53
C GLY A 8 -7.75 -17.76 6.46
N THR A 9 -7.53 -17.84 7.77
CA THR A 9 -8.33 -17.13 8.78
C THR A 9 -8.26 -15.61 8.61
N VAL A 10 -7.07 -15.04 8.41
CA VAL A 10 -6.93 -13.60 8.15
C VAL A 10 -7.56 -13.21 6.82
N GLY A 11 -7.43 -14.06 5.79
CA GLY A 11 -8.06 -13.81 4.50
C GLY A 11 -9.58 -13.80 4.57
N ALA A 12 -10.19 -14.72 5.32
CA ALA A 12 -11.63 -14.74 5.55
C ALA A 12 -12.10 -13.47 6.25
N ALA A 13 -11.42 -13.06 7.34
CA ALA A 13 -11.75 -11.84 8.06
C ALA A 13 -11.64 -10.57 7.19
N LEU A 14 -10.62 -10.48 6.33
CA LEU A 14 -10.48 -9.36 5.38
C LEU A 14 -11.61 -9.34 4.34
N ALA A 15 -12.04 -10.50 3.85
CA ALA A 15 -13.16 -10.60 2.91
C ALA A 15 -14.49 -10.21 3.58
N GLU A 16 -14.73 -10.69 4.80
CA GLU A 16 -15.93 -10.36 5.60
C GLU A 16 -15.98 -8.87 5.94
N ALA A 17 -14.83 -8.24 6.15
CA ALA A 17 -14.71 -6.80 6.35
C ALA A 17 -14.86 -5.98 5.05
N GLY A 18 -15.16 -6.61 3.92
CA GLY A 18 -15.50 -5.97 2.65
C GLY A 18 -14.34 -5.69 1.70
N LEU A 19 -13.14 -6.23 1.97
CA LEU A 19 -12.03 -6.11 1.02
C LEU A 19 -12.11 -7.18 -0.08
N THR A 20 -11.73 -6.79 -1.29
CA THR A 20 -11.62 -7.71 -2.43
C THR A 20 -10.17 -8.10 -2.66
N LYS A 21 -9.91 -9.39 -2.91
CA LYS A 21 -8.58 -9.90 -3.23
C LYS A 21 -8.32 -9.92 -4.74
N GLN A 22 -7.44 -9.04 -5.22
CA GLN A 22 -7.13 -8.95 -6.66
C GLN A 22 -5.67 -8.58 -6.95
N SER A 23 -5.25 -8.78 -8.19
CA SER A 23 -3.92 -8.32 -8.65
C SER A 23 -4.02 -6.87 -9.07
N LEU A 24 -3.18 -6.00 -8.49
CA LEU A 24 -3.04 -4.61 -8.94
C LEU A 24 -2.02 -4.45 -10.08
N PHE A 25 -1.08 -5.39 -10.18
CA PHE A 25 0.03 -5.31 -11.11
C PHE A 25 0.01 -6.51 -12.06
N PRO A 26 0.43 -6.35 -13.33
CA PRO A 26 0.68 -7.49 -14.21
C PRO A 26 1.70 -8.43 -13.57
N LYS A 27 1.32 -9.70 -13.36
CA LYS A 27 2.16 -10.73 -12.70
C LYS A 27 2.53 -10.44 -11.23
N GLY A 28 1.88 -9.48 -10.58
CA GLY A 28 2.06 -9.20 -9.15
C GLY A 28 1.29 -10.17 -8.26
N ASP A 29 1.66 -10.20 -6.98
CA ASP A 29 0.88 -10.92 -5.96
C ASP A 29 -0.50 -10.26 -5.79
N LYS A 30 -1.50 -11.10 -5.44
CA LYS A 30 -2.83 -10.59 -5.11
C LYS A 30 -2.78 -9.84 -3.78
N VAL A 31 -3.34 -8.64 -3.77
CA VAL A 31 -3.51 -7.79 -2.60
C VAL A 31 -4.98 -7.70 -2.21
N TRP A 32 -5.25 -7.26 -0.99
CA TRP A 32 -6.59 -6.94 -0.51
C TRP A 32 -6.85 -5.45 -0.69
N GLN A 33 -8.00 -5.06 -1.20
CA GLN A 33 -8.26 -3.65 -1.48
C GLN A 33 -9.71 -3.26 -1.21
N LEU A 34 -9.90 -1.95 -1.02
CA LEU A 34 -11.20 -1.32 -1.20
C LEU A 34 -11.27 -0.81 -2.64
N SER A 35 -12.09 -1.45 -3.48
CA SER A 35 -12.25 -1.03 -4.88
C SER A 35 -12.79 0.39 -4.96
N ARG A 36 -11.99 1.27 -5.57
CA ARG A 36 -12.30 2.68 -5.79
C ARG A 36 -11.82 3.06 -7.20
N PRO A 37 -12.49 4.01 -7.87
CA PRO A 37 -12.21 4.27 -9.28
C PRO A 37 -10.87 4.97 -9.53
N GLU A 38 -10.47 5.92 -8.68
CA GLU A 38 -9.31 6.79 -8.93
C GLU A 38 -8.11 6.48 -8.04
N VAL A 39 -8.32 6.35 -6.72
CA VAL A 39 -7.28 6.02 -5.76
C VAL A 39 -7.63 4.70 -5.11
N VAL A 40 -6.84 3.67 -5.36
CA VAL A 40 -7.06 2.31 -4.87
C VAL A 40 -6.15 2.05 -3.66
N PRO A 41 -6.67 2.17 -2.43
CA PRO A 41 -5.94 1.77 -1.24
C PRO A 41 -5.95 0.24 -1.11
N TYR A 42 -4.80 -0.33 -0.77
CA TYR A 42 -4.64 -1.78 -0.67
C TYR A 42 -3.75 -2.19 0.51
N PHE A 43 -3.87 -3.46 0.87
CA PHE A 43 -3.04 -4.16 1.84
C PHE A 43 -2.45 -5.43 1.21
N SER A 44 -1.13 -5.54 1.21
CA SER A 44 -0.38 -6.72 0.76
C SER A 44 0.19 -7.47 1.97
N PRO A 45 -0.41 -8.59 2.41
CA PRO A 45 0.01 -9.31 3.61
C PRO A 45 1.32 -10.08 3.39
N SER A 46 2.24 -9.98 4.35
CA SER A 46 3.54 -10.66 4.34
C SER A 46 3.83 -11.30 5.71
N PRO A 47 2.98 -12.23 6.22
CA PRO A 47 3.15 -12.75 7.57
C PRO A 47 4.47 -13.51 7.73
N TYR A 48 5.17 -13.27 8.85
CA TYR A 48 6.41 -13.94 9.20
C TYR A 48 6.17 -15.03 10.24
N ARG A 49 6.79 -16.20 10.03
CA ARG A 49 6.83 -17.27 11.02
C ARG A 49 7.98 -17.03 12.00
N ARG A 50 7.69 -17.19 13.28
CA ARG A 50 8.68 -17.27 14.36
C ARG A 50 8.67 -18.68 14.96
N THR A 51 9.69 -18.98 15.77
CA THR A 51 9.79 -20.27 16.48
C THR A 51 8.60 -20.49 17.42
N TRP A 52 8.15 -19.44 18.09
CA TRP A 52 7.06 -19.45 19.07
C TRP A 52 5.69 -19.03 18.51
N GLY A 53 5.59 -18.56 17.26
CA GLY A 53 4.32 -18.09 16.71
C GLY A 53 4.41 -17.44 15.33
N PHE A 54 3.55 -16.44 15.10
CA PHE A 54 3.44 -15.68 13.86
C PHE A 54 3.38 -14.17 14.14
N VAL A 55 4.02 -13.40 13.26
CA VAL A 55 3.92 -11.93 13.22
C VAL A 55 3.09 -11.56 11.99
N TYR A 56 2.00 -10.84 12.19
CA TYR A 56 1.16 -10.37 11.09
C TYR A 56 1.62 -8.99 10.67
N CYS A 57 1.84 -8.86 9.38
CA CYS A 57 2.29 -7.62 8.79
C CYS A 57 2.07 -7.63 7.29
N GLY A 58 2.43 -6.52 6.67
CA GLY A 58 2.32 -6.35 5.24
C GLY A 58 2.55 -4.90 4.85
N VAL A 59 2.29 -4.58 3.60
CA VAL A 59 2.36 -3.21 3.09
C VAL A 59 0.95 -2.65 2.96
N LEU A 60 0.69 -1.50 3.56
CA LEU A 60 -0.43 -0.65 3.20
C LEU A 60 0.04 0.23 2.04
N GLY A 61 -0.64 0.24 0.92
CA GLY A 61 -0.24 1.07 -0.22
C GLY A 61 -1.39 1.74 -0.93
N LEU A 62 -1.04 2.68 -1.80
CA LEU A 62 -1.94 3.37 -2.69
C LEU A 62 -1.53 3.06 -4.13
N GLU A 63 -2.52 2.84 -4.97
CA GLU A 63 -2.34 2.75 -6.41
C GLU A 63 -3.26 3.76 -7.10
N ILE A 64 -2.76 4.38 -8.18
CA ILE A 64 -3.53 5.34 -8.98
C ILE A 64 -3.59 4.77 -10.41
N PRO A 65 -4.69 4.12 -10.82
CA PRO A 65 -4.77 3.42 -12.10
C PRO A 65 -4.52 4.32 -13.33
N ALA A 66 -4.90 5.60 -13.27
CA ALA A 66 -4.62 6.56 -14.31
C ALA A 66 -3.11 6.82 -14.47
N LEU A 67 -2.40 7.02 -13.35
CA LEU A 67 -0.95 7.15 -13.31
C LEU A 67 -0.27 5.89 -13.84
N ARG A 68 -0.73 4.71 -13.42
CA ARG A 68 -0.22 3.42 -13.90
C ARG A 68 -0.30 3.31 -15.41
N THR A 69 -1.47 3.61 -15.96
CA THR A 69 -1.73 3.53 -17.39
C THR A 69 -0.81 4.48 -18.16
N TRP A 70 -0.62 5.69 -17.64
CA TRP A 70 0.29 6.67 -18.21
C TRP A 70 1.75 6.19 -18.17
N LEU A 71 2.22 5.67 -17.02
CA LEU A 71 3.58 5.13 -16.86
C LEU A 71 3.84 3.96 -17.81
N LEU A 72 2.90 3.02 -17.92
CA LEU A 72 3.04 1.88 -18.84
C LEU A 72 3.12 2.30 -20.31
N LYS A 73 2.42 3.39 -20.68
CA LYS A 73 2.41 3.91 -22.04
C LYS A 73 3.66 4.73 -22.38
N HIS A 74 4.16 5.53 -21.44
CA HIS A 74 5.17 6.55 -21.71
C HIS A 74 6.53 6.30 -21.06
N LYS A 75 6.60 5.45 -20.03
CA LYS A 75 7.78 5.16 -19.20
C LYS A 75 7.88 3.66 -18.86
N PRO A 76 7.98 2.77 -19.87
CA PRO A 76 7.94 1.33 -19.63
C PRO A 76 9.19 0.81 -18.89
N GLY A 77 9.03 -0.31 -18.17
CA GLY A 77 10.15 -1.02 -17.55
C GLY A 77 10.87 -0.20 -16.49
N ASP A 78 12.19 -0.03 -16.65
CA ASP A 78 13.04 0.71 -15.71
C ASP A 78 12.81 2.23 -15.77
N GLU A 79 12.14 2.73 -16.80
CA GLU A 79 11.79 4.15 -16.90
C GLU A 79 10.69 4.56 -15.91
N ALA A 80 9.88 3.62 -15.43
CA ALA A 80 8.90 3.86 -14.38
C ALA A 80 9.54 4.14 -12.99
N GLY A 81 10.86 3.99 -12.86
CA GLY A 81 11.62 4.42 -11.69
C GLY A 81 11.09 3.81 -10.38
N ILE A 82 10.82 4.67 -9.40
CA ILE A 82 10.27 4.24 -8.10
C ILE A 82 8.83 3.70 -8.19
N PHE A 83 8.13 3.92 -9.30
CA PHE A 83 6.74 3.47 -9.51
C PHE A 83 6.62 2.10 -10.17
N ARG A 84 7.71 1.34 -10.32
CA ARG A 84 7.64 -0.04 -10.86
C ARG A 84 6.73 -0.96 -10.05
N GLY A 85 6.61 -0.70 -8.75
CA GLY A 85 5.64 -1.32 -7.84
C GLY A 85 4.33 -0.53 -7.83
N ALA A 86 3.90 -0.06 -6.65
CA ALA A 86 2.75 0.83 -6.50
C ALA A 86 3.12 2.32 -6.55
N PHE A 87 2.15 3.22 -6.37
CA PHE A 87 2.44 4.64 -6.20
C PHE A 87 3.24 4.92 -4.91
N THR A 88 2.72 4.50 -3.76
CA THR A 88 3.45 4.54 -2.47
C THR A 88 3.01 3.37 -1.58
N GLY A 89 3.87 2.96 -0.65
CA GLY A 89 3.58 1.89 0.28
C GLY A 89 4.33 2.06 1.59
N TYR A 90 3.64 1.76 2.69
CA TYR A 90 4.20 1.76 4.02
C TYR A 90 4.14 0.37 4.63
N PHE A 91 5.27 -0.09 5.16
CA PHE A 91 5.38 -1.40 5.77
C PHE A 91 4.89 -1.39 7.23
N SER A 92 3.88 -2.22 7.50
CA SER A 92 3.12 -2.22 8.75
C SER A 92 3.61 -3.21 9.81
N THR A 93 4.82 -3.77 9.74
CA THR A 93 5.38 -4.57 10.86
C THR A 93 5.78 -3.74 12.06
N ASN A 94 6.23 -2.50 11.83
CA ASN A 94 7.19 -1.83 12.71
C ASN A 94 6.59 -0.71 13.56
N ASP A 95 5.33 -0.34 13.34
CA ASP A 95 4.80 0.83 14.03
C ASP A 95 4.16 0.44 15.37
N GLU A 96 4.56 1.16 16.41
CA GLU A 96 4.21 0.98 17.83
C GLU A 96 2.69 0.89 18.06
N LEU A 97 1.90 1.40 17.12
CA LEU A 97 0.44 1.47 17.13
C LEU A 97 -0.28 0.12 16.98
N LEU A 98 0.34 -0.90 16.36
CA LEU A 98 -0.22 -2.27 16.35
C LEU A 98 0.37 -3.18 17.41
N ARG A 99 1.24 -2.62 18.28
CA ARG A 99 1.96 -3.31 19.35
C ARG A 99 2.61 -4.63 18.89
N GLY A 100 2.99 -4.73 17.62
CA GLY A 100 3.34 -5.99 16.99
C GLY A 100 2.19 -6.99 17.12
N PHE A 101 1.28 -7.03 16.15
CA PHE A 101 0.22 -8.04 16.17
C PHE A 101 0.88 -9.41 16.01
N MET A 102 0.93 -10.17 17.10
CA MET A 102 1.66 -11.42 17.25
C MET A 102 0.73 -12.45 17.86
N VAL A 103 0.79 -13.69 17.36
CA VAL A 103 0.02 -14.81 17.89
C VAL A 103 0.95 -15.98 18.12
N GLU A 104 0.92 -16.54 19.33
CA GLU A 104 1.69 -17.73 19.69
C GLU A 104 1.07 -19.01 19.11
N HIS A 105 1.88 -20.05 18.97
CA HIS A 105 1.39 -21.33 18.48
C HIS A 105 0.33 -21.93 19.42
N GLY A 106 -0.80 -22.32 18.85
CA GLY A 106 -1.89 -22.97 19.59
C GLY A 106 -2.90 -21.99 20.20
N LEU A 107 -2.62 -20.68 20.17
CA LEU A 107 -3.59 -19.67 20.58
C LEU A 107 -4.56 -19.30 19.44
N PRO A 108 -5.80 -18.87 19.75
CA PRO A 108 -6.72 -18.31 18.78
C PRO A 108 -6.14 -17.07 18.09
N VAL A 109 -6.48 -16.88 16.81
CA VAL A 109 -6.09 -15.70 16.04
C VAL A 109 -7.18 -14.63 16.17
N PRO A 110 -6.86 -13.40 16.61
CA PRO A 110 -7.82 -12.30 16.60
C PRO A 110 -7.91 -11.67 15.18
N ALA A 111 -8.28 -12.48 14.18
CA ALA A 111 -8.22 -12.09 12.77
C ALA A 111 -9.17 -10.93 12.43
N GLU A 112 -10.36 -10.92 13.03
CA GLU A 112 -11.38 -9.88 12.84
C GLU A 112 -10.88 -8.51 13.32
N LEU A 113 -10.27 -8.46 14.51
CA LEU A 113 -9.69 -7.24 15.06
C LEU A 113 -8.61 -6.69 14.11
N TRP A 114 -7.75 -7.58 13.60
CA TRP A 114 -6.70 -7.14 12.70
C TRP A 114 -7.25 -6.67 11.35
N ALA A 115 -8.21 -7.41 10.77
CA ALA A 115 -8.87 -7.04 9.53
C ALA A 115 -9.60 -5.69 9.64
N GLY A 116 -10.33 -5.45 10.74
CA GLY A 116 -10.99 -4.17 11.01
C GLY A 116 -10.02 -3.00 11.04
N LEU A 117 -8.89 -3.15 11.73
CA LEU A 117 -7.84 -2.12 11.76
C LEU A 117 -7.25 -1.83 10.37
N ILE A 118 -7.10 -2.85 9.51
CA ILE A 118 -6.68 -2.64 8.12
C ILE A 118 -7.74 -1.86 7.36
N VAL A 119 -9.02 -2.24 7.46
CA VAL A 119 -10.13 -1.58 6.76
C VAL A 119 -10.22 -0.11 7.14
N ASP A 120 -10.21 0.21 8.44
CA ASP A 120 -10.31 1.59 8.92
C ASP A 120 -9.24 2.50 8.30
N ARG A 121 -8.02 1.97 8.15
CA ARG A 121 -6.89 2.69 7.56
C ARG A 121 -7.05 2.92 6.07
N LEU A 122 -7.46 1.88 5.33
CA LEU A 122 -7.72 2.03 3.90
C LEU A 122 -8.93 2.94 3.65
N ALA A 123 -9.93 2.91 4.54
CA ALA A 123 -11.13 3.73 4.46
C ALA A 123 -10.82 5.23 4.61
N ALA A 124 -9.83 5.59 5.44
CA ALA A 124 -9.41 6.96 5.70
C ALA A 124 -8.73 7.65 4.50
N VAL A 125 -8.28 6.90 3.49
CA VAL A 125 -7.67 7.45 2.28
C VAL A 125 -8.74 8.22 1.47
N PRO A 126 -8.43 9.38 0.88
CA PRO A 126 -9.32 10.05 -0.07
C PRO A 126 -9.68 9.18 -1.29
N PHE A 127 -10.80 9.47 -1.95
CA PHE A 127 -11.28 8.66 -3.08
C PHE A 127 -10.73 9.13 -4.43
N THR A 128 -10.52 10.44 -4.55
CA THR A 128 -10.07 11.09 -5.79
C THR A 128 -8.61 11.54 -5.70
N VAL A 129 -7.96 11.69 -6.85
CA VAL A 129 -6.59 12.23 -6.90
C VAL A 129 -6.56 13.68 -6.39
N GLU A 130 -7.58 14.47 -6.70
CA GLU A 130 -7.67 15.86 -6.25
C GLU A 130 -7.70 15.99 -4.72
N GLU A 131 -8.59 15.25 -4.06
CA GLU A 131 -8.68 15.27 -2.60
C GLU A 131 -7.40 14.72 -1.96
N LEU A 132 -6.80 13.68 -2.57
CA LEU A 132 -5.54 13.11 -2.11
C LEU A 132 -4.42 14.15 -2.11
N LEU A 133 -4.29 14.91 -3.20
CA LEU A 133 -3.29 15.96 -3.34
C LEU A 133 -3.59 17.19 -2.46
N PHE A 134 -4.87 17.53 -2.31
CA PHE A 134 -5.30 18.57 -1.38
C PHE A 134 -4.90 18.21 0.05
N GLN A 135 -5.17 16.99 0.51
CA GLN A 135 -4.77 16.53 1.84
C GLN A 135 -3.25 16.49 1.97
N TYR A 136 -2.53 16.03 0.95
CA TYR A 136 -1.06 16.02 0.98
C TYR A 136 -0.47 17.42 1.21
N ARG A 137 -1.00 18.44 0.54
CA ARG A 137 -0.55 19.83 0.66
C ARG A 137 -1.01 20.49 1.96
N SER A 138 -2.24 20.25 2.37
CA SER A 138 -2.93 21.05 3.40
C SER A 138 -2.92 20.40 4.78
N ASN A 139 -2.89 19.07 4.84
CA ASN A 139 -2.89 18.31 6.08
C ASN A 139 -2.25 16.92 5.88
N ARG A 140 -0.94 16.92 5.64
CA ARG A 140 -0.17 15.70 5.39
C ARG A 140 -0.33 14.64 6.47
N GLN A 141 -0.51 15.04 7.73
CA GLN A 141 -0.71 14.13 8.87
C GLN A 141 -1.96 13.27 8.72
N ARG A 142 -3.00 13.77 8.03
CA ARG A 142 -4.23 13.01 7.79
C ARG A 142 -4.04 11.85 6.83
N LEU A 143 -3.05 11.91 5.95
CA LEU A 143 -2.64 10.77 5.11
C LEU A 143 -1.80 9.75 5.88
N GLY A 144 -1.45 10.06 7.14
CA GLY A 144 -0.69 9.20 8.02
C GLY A 144 0.57 8.66 7.35
N TRP A 145 0.67 7.34 7.31
CA TRP A 145 1.81 6.62 6.76
C TRP A 145 2.01 6.76 5.26
N PHE A 146 0.96 7.04 4.50
CA PHE A 146 1.06 7.16 3.04
C PHE A 146 1.83 8.39 2.61
N ALA A 147 1.94 9.40 3.48
CA ALA A 147 2.71 10.60 3.22
C ALA A 147 4.00 10.62 4.04
N HIS A 148 4.70 9.50 4.22
CA HIS A 148 5.98 9.51 4.93
C HIS A 148 7.04 10.36 4.18
N LEU A 149 8.06 10.89 4.89
CA LEU A 149 9.09 11.75 4.30
C LEU A 149 9.90 11.07 3.19
N HIS A 150 10.11 9.77 3.30
CA HIS A 150 10.81 8.96 2.29
C HIS A 150 10.05 8.91 0.95
N ASP A 151 8.74 9.08 0.95
CA ASP A 151 7.91 9.06 -0.26
C ASP A 151 7.78 10.44 -0.91
N ARG A 152 8.44 11.48 -0.39
CA ARG A 152 8.28 12.87 -0.88
C ARG A 152 8.43 12.98 -2.40
N HIS A 153 9.43 12.33 -2.99
CA HIS A 153 9.65 12.37 -4.45
C HIS A 153 8.48 11.78 -5.25
N ALA A 154 7.83 10.73 -4.73
CA ALA A 154 6.63 10.16 -5.36
C ALA A 154 5.49 11.18 -5.37
N TRP A 155 5.25 11.83 -4.23
CA TRP A 155 4.22 12.85 -4.08
C TRP A 155 4.47 14.11 -4.90
N ASP A 156 5.70 14.62 -4.91
CA ASP A 156 6.09 15.79 -5.70
C ASP A 156 5.91 15.50 -7.21
N PHE A 157 6.24 14.27 -7.66
CA PHE A 157 5.95 13.84 -9.03
C PHE A 157 4.44 13.78 -9.31
N LEU A 158 3.64 13.20 -8.41
CA LEU A 158 2.18 13.13 -8.58
C LEU A 158 1.56 14.52 -8.71
N LEU A 159 2.04 15.50 -7.94
CA LEU A 159 1.62 16.91 -8.01
C LEU A 159 1.94 17.55 -9.37
N ALA A 160 3.10 17.23 -9.96
CA ALA A 160 3.47 17.72 -11.28
C ALA A 160 2.63 17.04 -12.37
N TRP A 161 2.55 15.72 -12.33
CA TRP A 161 1.82 14.90 -13.29
C TRP A 161 0.32 15.22 -13.30
N SER A 162 -0.32 15.44 -12.14
CA SER A 162 -1.75 15.75 -12.08
C SER A 162 -2.09 17.11 -12.68
N LYS A 163 -1.11 18.03 -12.72
CA LYS A 163 -1.28 19.36 -13.31
C LYS A 163 -1.10 19.32 -14.82
N ASP A 164 -0.09 18.60 -15.29
CA ASP A 164 0.24 18.47 -16.71
C ASP A 164 0.95 17.12 -16.97
N PRO A 165 0.25 16.10 -17.49
CA PRO A 165 0.79 14.75 -17.67
C PRO A 165 1.67 14.63 -18.94
N ASP A 166 2.66 15.51 -19.09
CA ASP A 166 3.59 15.55 -20.23
C ASP A 166 4.51 14.31 -20.25
N PRO A 167 4.54 13.51 -21.34
CA PRO A 167 5.48 12.40 -21.52
C PRO A 167 6.96 12.74 -21.28
N ALA A 168 7.36 14.02 -21.37
CA ALA A 168 8.71 14.48 -21.06
C ALA A 168 9.02 14.56 -19.55
N LEU A 169 8.01 14.45 -18.67
CA LEU A 169 8.21 14.48 -17.21
C LEU A 169 9.26 13.45 -16.77
N HIS A 170 10.18 13.91 -15.92
CA HIS A 170 11.19 13.07 -15.32
C HIS A 170 10.56 12.26 -14.17
N VAL A 171 10.59 10.92 -14.32
CA VAL A 171 10.15 10.01 -13.26
C VAL A 171 11.30 9.81 -12.28
N PRO A 172 11.10 10.06 -10.97
CA PRO A 172 12.14 9.85 -9.97
C PRO A 172 12.65 8.42 -9.93
N LYS A 173 13.96 8.27 -9.79
CA LYS A 173 14.63 6.95 -9.80
C LYS A 173 15.49 6.77 -8.57
N MET A 174 15.52 5.54 -8.06
CA MET A 174 16.43 5.15 -7.01
C MET A 174 17.82 4.90 -7.61
N ALA A 175 18.80 5.66 -7.14
CA ALA A 175 20.20 5.46 -7.45
C ALA A 175 20.74 4.19 -6.75
N PRO A 176 21.87 3.63 -7.19
CA PRO A 176 22.46 2.43 -6.60
C PRO A 176 22.77 2.54 -5.10
N ASP A 177 22.96 3.76 -4.59
CA ASP A 177 23.22 4.06 -3.18
C ASP A 177 21.95 4.28 -2.35
N GLY A 178 20.77 4.06 -2.94
CA GLY A 178 19.47 4.18 -2.29
C GLY A 178 18.89 5.60 -2.26
N ARG A 179 19.61 6.61 -2.76
CA ARG A 179 19.05 7.97 -2.89
C ARG A 179 18.05 8.04 -4.05
N ILE A 180 17.05 8.91 -3.93
CA ILE A 180 16.11 9.17 -5.03
C ILE A 180 16.50 10.49 -5.69
N ALA A 181 16.76 10.44 -6.99
CA ALA A 181 17.02 11.60 -7.84
C ALA A 181 15.76 12.01 -8.61
#